data_AF-A0A377M0V9-F1
#
_entry.id   AF-A0A377M0V9-F1
#
_cell.length_a   1.000
_cell.length_b   1.000
_cell.length_c   1.000
_cell.angle_alpha   90.00
_cell.angle_beta   90.00
_cell.angle_gamma   90.00
#
_symmetry.space_group_name_H-M   'P 1'
#
loop_
_entity.id
_entity.type
_entity.pdbx_description
1 polymer ?
#
loop_
_entity_poly.entity_id
_entity_poly.type
_entity_poly.pdbx_seq_one_letter_code
_entity_poly.pdbx_strand_id
1 'polypeptide(L)' 'MMHDQMPAVMIAHSTIFEPVRKEVTGYEIDPFGKHIFWQVDIKP' A
#
# COMPACT_ATOMS: atom_id res chain seq x y z
N MET A 1 -20.19 -8.44 -19.32
CA MET A 1 -19.33 -7.90 -20.39
C MET A 1 -17.85 -8.17 -20.14
N MET A 2 -17.20 -7.60 -19.11
CA MET A 2 -15.77 -7.86 -18.85
C MET A 2 -15.47 -9.31 -18.44
N HIS A 3 -16.33 -9.93 -17.62
CA HIS A 3 -16.17 -11.34 -17.25
C HIS A 3 -16.37 -12.27 -18.46
N ASP A 4 -17.41 -12.03 -19.26
CA ASP A 4 -17.80 -12.91 -20.37
C ASP A 4 -16.84 -12.83 -21.57
N GLN A 5 -16.24 -11.66 -21.81
CA GLN A 5 -15.26 -11.45 -22.88
C GLN A 5 -13.83 -11.79 -22.44
N MET A 6 -13.59 -12.03 -21.14
CA MET A 6 -12.29 -12.31 -20.53
C MET A 6 -11.12 -11.48 -21.14
N PRO A 7 -11.20 -10.14 -21.24
CA PRO A 7 -10.19 -9.34 -21.93
C PRO A 7 -8.85 -9.26 -21.16
N ALA A 8 -8.82 -9.71 -19.90
CA ALA A 8 -7.62 -9.77 -19.07
C ALA A 8 -7.64 -11.03 -18.20
N VAL A 9 -6.46 -11.59 -17.95
CA VAL A 9 -6.26 -12.71 -17.01
C VAL A 9 -5.84 -12.14 -15.66
N MET A 10 -6.70 -12.29 -14.65
CA MET A 10 -6.37 -11.89 -13.28
C MET A 10 -5.47 -12.94 -12.65
N ILE A 11 -4.19 -12.61 -12.45
CA ILE A 11 -3.17 -13.57 -11.98
C ILE A 11 -3.16 -13.66 -10.44
N ALA A 12 -3.17 -12.52 -9.74
CA ALA A 12 -3.10 -12.48 -8.29
C ALA A 12 -3.56 -11.14 -7.69
N HIS A 13 -3.87 -11.18 -6.39
CA HIS A 13 -3.91 -10.00 -5.52
C HIS A 13 -2.70 -10.07 -4.58
N SER A 14 -1.88 -9.01 -4.55
CA SER A 14 -0.66 -8.99 -3.74
C SER A 14 -0.91 -8.43 -2.33
N THR A 15 -0.14 -8.92 -1.37
CA THR A 15 0.03 -8.24 -0.07
C THR A 15 1.07 -7.14 -0.22
N ILE A 16 0.82 -5.98 0.38
CA ILE A 16 1.72 -4.84 0.36
C ILE A 16 2.64 -4.90 1.59
N PHE A 17 3.95 -4.73 1.38
CA PHE A 17 4.94 -4.64 2.43
C PHE A 17 5.77 -3.36 2.25
N GLU A 18 5.67 -2.46 3.21
CA GLU A 18 6.41 -1.19 3.23
C GLU A 18 7.32 -1.15 4.48
N PRO A 19 8.64 -1.34 4.34
CA PRO A 19 9.54 -1.36 5.48
C PRO A 19 9.71 0.05 6.04
N VAL A 20 9.44 0.19 7.33
CA VAL A 20 9.57 1.46 8.07
C VAL A 20 10.69 1.33 9.09
N ARG A 21 11.52 2.38 9.22
CA ARG A 21 12.57 2.44 10.25
C ARG A 21 11.94 2.39 11.64
N LYS A 22 12.61 1.77 12.62
CA LYS A 22 12.04 1.56 13.97
C LYS A 22 11.76 2.87 14.72
N GLU A 23 12.50 3.91 14.38
CA GLU A 23 12.40 5.25 14.95
C GLU A 23 11.22 6.04 14.38
N VAL A 24 10.69 5.63 13.22
CA VAL A 24 9.58 6.31 12.56
C VAL A 24 8.25 5.93 13.22
N THR A 25 7.43 6.94 13.48
CA THR A 25 6.14 6.82 14.14
C THR A 25 5.06 7.54 13.34
N GLY A 26 3.81 7.10 13.47
CA GLY A 26 2.68 7.72 12.76
C GLY A 26 2.56 7.35 11.27
N TYR A 27 3.48 6.53 10.74
CA TYR A 27 3.35 6.03 9.37
C TYR A 27 2.26 4.95 9.27
N GLU A 28 1.34 5.13 8.33
CA GLU A 28 0.26 4.18 8.02
C GLU A 28 0.26 3.88 6.51
N ILE A 29 0.00 2.62 6.15
CA ILE A 29 -0.09 2.19 4.74
C ILE A 29 -1.45 2.64 4.19
N ASP A 30 -1.45 3.49 3.17
CA ASP A 30 -2.67 3.90 2.48
C ASP A 30 -3.16 2.76 1.57
N PRO A 31 -4.42 2.27 1.72
CA PRO A 31 -4.98 1.27 0.81
C PRO A 31 -5.06 1.73 -0.65
N PHE A 32 -4.97 3.03 -0.92
CA PHE A 32 -4.89 3.59 -2.28
C PHE A 32 -3.45 3.69 -2.83
N GLY A 33 -2.46 3.21 -2.09
CA GLY A 33 -1.05 3.13 -2.53
C GLY A 33 -0.30 4.45 -2.50
N LYS A 34 -0.74 5.43 -1.70
CA LYS A 34 0.00 6.69 -1.50
C LYS A 34 0.88 6.61 -0.26
N HIS A 35 1.91 7.44 -0.25
CA HIS A 35 2.74 7.66 0.93
C HIS A 35 2.36 9.00 1.57
N ILE A 36 1.73 8.94 2.75
CA ILE A 36 1.23 10.11 3.48
C ILE A 36 2.14 10.37 4.68
N PHE A 37 2.82 11.53 4.71
CA PHE A 37 3.83 11.85 5.72
C PHE A 37 3.41 12.95 6.71
N TRP A 38 2.17 13.46 6.63
CA TRP A 38 1.74 14.62 7.43
C TRP A 38 1.73 14.37 8.93
N GLN A 39 1.40 13.15 9.34
CA GLN A 39 1.33 12.72 10.74
C GLN A 39 2.57 11.91 11.20
N VAL A 40 3.61 11.87 10.37
CA VAL A 40 4.80 11.06 10.61
C VAL A 40 5.83 11.85 11.42
N ASP A 41 6.40 11.21 12.43
CA ASP A 41 7.43 11.80 13.29
C ASP A 41 8.55 10.78 13.60
N ILE A 42 9.70 11.26 14.06
CA ILE A 42 10.89 10.48 14.40
C ILE A 42 11.10 10.53 15.91
N LYS A 43 11.12 9.37 16.55
CA LYS A 43 11.55 9.25 17.94
C LYS A 43 13.05 9.61 18.05
N PRO A 44 13.42 10.38 19.08
CA PRO A 44 14.82 10.73 19.34
C PRO A 44 15.68 9.51 19.68
#